data_AF-A0A8C6VFC1-F1
#
_entry.id   AF-A0A8C6VFC1-F1
#
_cell.length_a   1.000
_cell.length_b   1.000
_cell.length_c   1.000
_cell.angle_alpha   90.00
_cell.angle_beta   90.00
_cell.angle_gamma   90.00
#
_symmetry.space_group_name_H-M   'P 1'
#
loop_
_entity.id
_entity.type
_entity.pdbx_description
1 polymer ?
#
loop_
_entity_poly.entity_id
_entity_poly.type
_entity_poly.pdbx_seq_one_letter_code
_entity_poly.pdbx_strand_id
1 'polypeptide(L)'
;MDRHIPVYPLPEEIRKMSQDETMCKYCGVSYLIFHEFKLLDEKVKTMEKKMKFYEGSVEREKMLQEKLQCLSQDFEQCTAASESKTERIRELVTELENKEAAVENLSKQLRSFHKEKEDIWRQSQLVQKTLQRHKFILKKAFNLIPFIRGELNKFKEEILGFLKEWISLKGDIFLQLKTINKVGLSEVSSLNQTLVDCQRKNIILQKEVEHLRLKSDAAALEAKQLQASLLRENELQNKCNELQKKTQGRM
;
A
#
# COMPACT_ATOMS: atom_id res chain seq x y z
N MET A 1 28.64 -84.82 115.25
CA MET A 1 27.67 -84.55 114.18
C MET A 1 26.62 -83.61 114.76
N ASP A 2 26.67 -82.34 114.36
CA ASP A 2 25.74 -81.32 114.85
C ASP A 2 24.32 -81.69 114.42
N ARG A 3 23.45 -81.86 115.41
CA ARG A 3 22.03 -82.15 115.18
C ARG A 3 21.40 -80.85 114.68
N HIS A 4 20.87 -80.87 113.46
CA HIS A 4 20.09 -79.75 112.93
C HIS A 4 18.89 -79.49 113.84
N ILE A 5 18.82 -78.31 114.44
CA ILE A 5 17.70 -77.87 115.28
C ILE A 5 16.72 -77.12 114.37
N PRO A 6 15.47 -77.60 114.22
CA PRO A 6 14.46 -76.92 113.39
C PRO A 6 14.21 -75.48 113.87
N VAL A 7 14.18 -74.54 112.92
CA VAL A 7 13.98 -73.09 113.19
C VAL A 7 12.61 -72.80 113.83
N TYR A 8 11.61 -73.65 113.56
CA TYR A 8 10.31 -73.64 114.23
C TYR A 8 10.06 -75.01 114.87
N PRO A 9 10.20 -75.15 116.20
CA PRO A 9 9.89 -76.40 116.88
C PRO A 9 8.38 -76.64 116.87
N LEU A 10 7.99 -77.92 116.83
CA LEU A 10 6.59 -78.31 116.93
C LEU A 10 5.98 -77.84 118.27
N PRO A 11 4.70 -77.42 118.28
CA PRO A 11 3.97 -77.08 119.51
C PRO A 11 4.11 -78.15 120.59
N GLU A 12 4.12 -77.73 121.87
CA GLU A 12 4.38 -78.64 122.99
C GLU A 12 3.41 -79.82 123.07
N GLU A 13 2.18 -79.60 122.63
CA GLU A 13 1.10 -80.59 122.58
C GLU A 13 1.47 -81.77 121.69
N ILE A 14 2.16 -81.52 120.58
CA ILE A 14 2.55 -82.58 119.63
C ILE A 14 3.84 -83.28 120.07
N ARG A 15 4.73 -82.54 120.75
CA ARG A 15 5.99 -83.07 121.29
C ARG A 15 5.81 -84.07 122.45
N LYS A 16 4.68 -83.99 123.16
CA LYS A 16 4.33 -84.86 124.30
C LYS A 16 3.42 -86.05 123.90
N MET A 17 2.96 -86.11 122.64
CA MET A 17 2.22 -87.26 122.13
C MET A 17 3.13 -88.48 121.97
N SER A 18 2.57 -89.68 122.16
CA SER A 18 3.31 -90.93 121.96
C SER A 18 3.60 -91.18 120.48
N GLN A 19 4.67 -91.93 120.18
CA GLN A 19 5.05 -92.21 118.77
C GLN A 19 3.93 -92.96 118.01
N ASP A 20 3.12 -93.75 118.69
CA ASP A 20 1.97 -94.48 118.12
C ASP A 20 0.79 -93.58 117.74
N GLU A 21 0.72 -92.35 118.27
CA GLU A 21 -0.33 -91.37 117.98
C GLU A 21 0.05 -90.44 116.82
N THR A 22 1.35 -90.20 116.63
CA THR A 22 1.87 -89.27 115.60
C THR A 22 2.31 -89.99 114.32
N MET A 23 2.34 -91.33 114.32
CA MET A 23 2.70 -92.16 113.17
C MET A 23 1.54 -93.07 112.73
N CYS A 24 1.46 -93.32 111.42
CA CYS A 24 0.47 -94.24 110.87
C CYS A 24 0.84 -95.70 111.19
N LYS A 25 -0.08 -96.44 111.84
CA LYS A 25 0.12 -97.84 112.26
C LYS A 25 0.30 -98.84 111.12
N TYR A 26 -0.04 -98.47 109.88
CA TYR A 26 0.07 -99.34 108.70
C TYR A 26 1.33 -99.11 107.86
N CYS A 27 1.81 -97.86 107.77
CA CYS A 27 2.96 -97.52 106.93
C CYS A 27 4.13 -96.85 107.68
N GLY A 28 3.99 -96.56 108.97
CA GLY A 28 5.05 -96.01 109.82
C GLY A 28 5.43 -94.55 109.57
N VAL A 29 4.71 -93.84 108.68
CA VAL A 29 5.01 -92.43 108.33
C VAL A 29 4.35 -91.49 109.34
N SER A 30 5.08 -90.43 109.75
CA SER A 30 4.53 -89.37 110.62
C SER A 30 3.45 -88.56 109.89
N TYR A 31 2.30 -88.37 110.53
CA TYR A 31 1.19 -87.58 109.98
C TYR A 31 1.56 -86.12 109.69
N LEU A 32 2.52 -85.55 110.45
CA LEU A 32 3.03 -84.20 110.24
C LEU A 32 3.84 -84.09 108.95
N ILE A 33 4.78 -85.02 108.75
CA ILE A 33 5.60 -85.11 107.54
C ILE A 33 4.69 -85.33 106.33
N PHE A 34 3.70 -86.22 106.47
CA PHE A 34 2.72 -86.47 105.42
C PHE A 34 1.92 -85.22 105.03
N HIS A 35 1.49 -84.39 106.01
CA HIS A 35 0.80 -83.13 105.73
C HIS A 35 1.70 -82.13 104.99
N GLU A 36 2.96 -81.96 105.40
CA GLU A 36 3.91 -81.07 104.71
C GLU A 36 4.19 -81.52 103.28
N PHE A 37 4.37 -82.83 103.05
CA PHE A 37 4.50 -83.40 101.71
C PHE A 37 3.24 -83.15 100.87
N LYS A 38 2.05 -83.26 101.44
CA LYS A 38 0.79 -82.97 100.74
C LYS A 38 0.67 -81.49 100.36
N LEU A 39 1.05 -80.57 101.24
CA LEU A 39 1.10 -79.14 100.94
C LEU A 39 2.11 -78.82 99.84
N LEU A 40 3.29 -79.46 99.87
CA LEU A 40 4.32 -79.31 98.85
C LEU A 40 3.84 -79.88 97.50
N ASP A 41 3.19 -81.04 97.48
CA ASP A 41 2.61 -81.64 96.28
C ASP A 41 1.52 -80.74 95.66
N GLU A 42 0.62 -80.18 96.47
CA GLU A 42 -0.38 -79.21 96.00
C GLU A 42 0.26 -77.93 95.45
N LYS A 43 1.33 -77.44 96.10
CA LYS A 43 2.09 -76.27 95.64
C LYS A 43 2.82 -76.57 94.32
N VAL A 44 3.43 -77.74 94.18
CA VAL A 44 4.08 -78.21 92.94
C VAL A 44 3.05 -78.33 91.82
N LYS A 45 1.90 -78.99 92.05
CA LYS A 45 0.80 -79.06 91.07
C LYS A 45 0.30 -77.67 90.66
N THR A 46 0.26 -76.72 91.58
CA THR A 46 -0.12 -75.33 91.29
C THR A 46 0.95 -74.62 90.47
N MET A 47 2.24 -74.83 90.78
CA MET A 47 3.35 -74.28 90.00
C MET A 47 3.41 -74.89 88.59
N GLU A 48 3.21 -76.19 88.44
CA GLU A 48 3.15 -76.86 87.12
C GLU A 48 2.01 -76.32 86.25
N LYS A 49 0.82 -76.09 86.83
CA LYS A 49 -0.30 -75.46 86.12
C LYS A 49 0.04 -74.05 85.65
N LYS A 50 0.70 -73.25 86.51
CA LYS A 50 1.16 -71.91 86.15
C LYS A 50 2.25 -71.95 85.07
N MET A 51 3.19 -72.88 85.16
CA MET A 51 4.27 -73.05 84.19
C MET A 51 3.72 -73.36 82.80
N LYS A 52 2.80 -74.34 82.69
CA LYS A 52 2.11 -74.66 81.42
C LYS A 52 1.32 -73.47 80.87
N PHE A 53 0.71 -72.66 81.73
CA PHE A 53 0.02 -71.45 81.31
C PHE A 53 0.97 -70.40 80.74
N TYR A 54 2.13 -70.19 81.40
CA TYR A 54 3.14 -69.23 80.96
C TYR A 54 3.84 -69.66 79.68
N GLU A 55 4.19 -70.95 79.53
CA GLU A 55 4.67 -71.51 78.26
C GLU A 55 3.70 -71.15 77.14
N GLY A 56 2.43 -71.55 77.26
CA GLY A 56 1.40 -71.22 76.26
C GLY A 56 1.23 -69.72 76.00
N SER A 57 1.57 -68.86 76.96
CA SER A 57 1.58 -67.40 76.77
C SER A 57 2.76 -66.93 75.93
N VAL A 58 3.93 -67.52 76.12
CA VAL A 58 5.13 -67.24 75.31
C VAL A 58 4.90 -67.64 73.85
N GLU A 59 4.29 -68.79 73.58
CA GLU A 59 3.98 -69.17 72.19
C GLU A 59 2.95 -68.23 71.54
N ARG A 60 1.93 -67.80 72.27
CA ARG A 60 0.96 -66.81 71.76
C ARG A 60 1.62 -65.47 71.46
N GLU A 61 2.49 -64.99 72.35
CA GLU A 61 3.23 -63.74 72.15
C GLU A 61 4.12 -63.83 70.91
N LYS A 62 4.84 -64.95 70.74
CA LYS A 62 5.67 -65.19 69.57
C LYS A 62 4.86 -65.15 68.27
N MET A 63 3.71 -65.83 68.23
CA MET A 63 2.83 -65.80 67.05
C MET A 63 2.26 -64.39 66.78
N LEU A 64 1.95 -63.62 67.81
CA LEU A 64 1.50 -62.25 67.66
C LEU A 64 2.62 -61.36 67.10
N GLN A 65 3.84 -61.53 67.57
CA GLN A 65 5.01 -60.79 67.10
C GLN A 65 5.32 -61.08 65.62
N GLU A 66 5.24 -62.33 65.19
CA GLU A 66 5.37 -62.73 63.78
C GLU A 66 4.27 -62.09 62.92
N LYS A 67 3.00 -62.14 63.35
CA LYS A 67 1.90 -61.47 62.66
C LYS A 67 2.10 -59.97 62.56
N LEU A 68 2.60 -59.35 63.61
CA LEU A 68 2.85 -57.91 63.66
C LEU A 68 3.97 -57.50 62.69
N GLN A 69 5.01 -58.32 62.57
CA GLN A 69 6.06 -58.14 61.56
C GLN A 69 5.53 -58.28 60.13
N CYS A 70 4.73 -59.32 59.84
CA CYS A 70 4.11 -59.46 58.53
C CYS A 70 3.23 -58.26 58.18
N LEU A 71 2.39 -57.81 59.12
CA LEU A 71 1.54 -56.64 58.92
C LEU A 71 2.33 -55.34 58.74
N SER A 72 3.46 -55.15 59.44
CA SER A 72 4.28 -53.95 59.25
C SER A 72 4.92 -53.94 57.86
N GLN A 73 5.39 -55.10 57.39
CA GLN A 73 5.97 -55.24 56.06
C GLN A 73 4.94 -54.99 54.96
N ASP A 74 3.72 -55.51 55.10
CA ASP A 74 2.62 -55.24 54.18
C ASP A 74 2.26 -53.75 54.17
N PHE A 75 2.24 -53.11 55.34
CA PHE A 75 1.98 -51.68 55.47
C PHE A 75 3.06 -50.85 54.76
N GLU A 76 4.34 -51.16 54.93
CA GLU A 76 5.46 -50.51 54.25
C GLU A 76 5.40 -50.67 52.73
N GLN A 77 5.03 -51.84 52.23
CA GLN A 77 4.83 -52.04 50.79
C GLN A 77 3.66 -51.22 50.26
N CYS A 78 2.56 -51.14 51.02
CA CYS A 78 1.38 -50.39 50.64
C CYS A 78 1.65 -48.88 50.63
N THR A 79 2.41 -48.37 51.61
CA THR A 79 2.82 -46.96 51.65
C THR A 79 3.74 -46.63 50.48
N ALA A 80 4.78 -47.44 50.21
CA ALA A 80 5.66 -47.22 49.06
C ALA A 80 4.91 -47.25 47.72
N ALA A 81 3.95 -48.18 47.55
CA ALA A 81 3.12 -48.24 46.37
C ALA A 81 2.18 -47.02 46.24
N SER A 82 1.66 -46.51 47.37
CA SER A 82 0.85 -45.29 47.39
C SER A 82 1.68 -44.07 46.99
N GLU A 83 2.88 -43.91 47.54
CA GLU A 83 3.81 -42.83 47.23
C GLU A 83 4.23 -42.83 45.75
N SER A 84 4.53 -44.01 45.19
CA SER A 84 4.83 -44.14 43.76
C SER A 84 3.65 -43.72 42.87
N LYS A 85 2.42 -44.09 43.26
CA LYS A 85 1.20 -43.70 42.53
C LYS A 85 0.93 -42.21 42.64
N THR A 86 1.13 -41.59 43.80
CA THR A 86 0.93 -40.14 43.97
C THR A 86 1.96 -39.36 43.17
N GLU A 87 3.22 -39.80 43.11
CA GLU A 87 4.23 -39.17 42.26
C GLU A 87 3.84 -39.23 40.78
N ARG A 88 3.42 -40.41 40.30
CA ARG A 88 2.97 -40.56 38.92
C ARG A 88 1.74 -39.71 38.59
N ILE A 89 0.82 -39.56 39.55
CA ILE A 89 -0.32 -38.65 39.39
C ILE A 89 0.18 -37.21 39.27
N ARG A 90 1.13 -36.77 40.10
CA ARG A 90 1.70 -35.41 40.02
C ARG A 90 2.32 -35.14 38.66
N GLU A 91 3.14 -36.07 38.14
CA GLU A 91 3.73 -35.97 36.80
C GLU A 91 2.65 -35.82 35.73
N LEU A 92 1.63 -36.67 35.75
CA LEU A 92 0.53 -36.63 34.78
C LEU A 92 -0.28 -35.33 34.86
N VAL A 93 -0.49 -34.77 36.06
CA VAL A 93 -1.15 -33.47 36.21
C VAL A 93 -0.32 -32.37 35.54
N THR A 94 0.99 -32.32 35.78
CA THR A 94 1.85 -31.32 35.13
C THR A 94 1.89 -31.48 33.61
N GLU A 95 1.86 -32.72 33.10
CA GLU A 95 1.77 -32.96 31.66
C GLU A 95 0.42 -32.47 31.11
N LEU A 96 -0.68 -32.75 31.80
CA LEU A 96 -2.01 -32.30 31.41
C LEU A 96 -2.09 -30.77 31.32
N GLU A 97 -1.60 -30.06 32.35
CA GLU A 97 -1.55 -28.60 32.39
C GLU A 97 -0.74 -28.02 31.22
N ASN A 98 0.42 -28.62 30.91
CA ASN A 98 1.24 -28.23 29.78
C ASN A 98 0.51 -28.44 28.43
N LYS A 99 -0.21 -29.56 28.27
CA LYS A 99 -1.01 -29.83 27.07
C LYS A 99 -2.18 -28.85 26.95
N GLU A 100 -2.84 -28.52 28.05
CA GLU A 100 -3.94 -27.56 28.08
C GLU A 100 -3.47 -26.16 27.67
N ALA A 101 -2.33 -25.70 28.21
CA ALA A 101 -1.71 -24.44 27.81
C ALA A 101 -1.33 -24.42 26.31
N ALA A 102 -0.82 -25.54 25.79
CA ALA A 102 -0.50 -25.67 24.37
C ALA A 102 -1.75 -25.58 23.48
N VAL A 103 -2.85 -26.24 23.87
CA VAL A 103 -4.14 -26.18 23.16
C VAL A 103 -4.71 -24.76 23.18
N GLU A 104 -4.62 -24.05 24.31
CA GLU A 104 -5.07 -22.66 24.40
C GLU A 104 -4.24 -21.75 23.48
N ASN A 105 -2.92 -21.93 23.44
CA ASN A 105 -2.04 -21.18 22.55
C ASN A 105 -2.34 -21.45 21.07
N LEU A 106 -2.50 -22.73 20.68
CA LEU A 106 -2.89 -23.09 19.31
C LEU A 106 -4.26 -22.50 18.94
N SER A 107 -5.21 -22.49 19.88
CA SER A 107 -6.51 -21.87 19.68
C SER A 107 -6.42 -20.36 19.46
N LYS A 108 -5.52 -19.66 20.18
CA LYS A 108 -5.22 -18.23 19.96
C LYS A 108 -4.63 -17.99 18.56
N GLN A 109 -3.66 -18.81 18.14
CA GLN A 109 -3.06 -18.72 16.80
C GLN A 109 -4.07 -18.99 15.69
N LEU A 110 -4.96 -19.98 15.87
CA LEU A 110 -6.01 -20.27 14.89
C LEU A 110 -6.95 -19.07 14.70
N ARG A 111 -7.31 -18.39 15.79
CA ARG A 111 -8.12 -17.16 15.72
C ARG A 111 -7.40 -16.02 15.01
N SER A 112 -6.10 -15.83 15.25
CA SER A 112 -5.34 -14.78 14.55
C SER A 112 -5.24 -15.07 13.05
N PHE A 113 -4.94 -16.31 12.66
CA PHE A 113 -4.91 -16.70 11.24
C PHE A 113 -6.27 -16.58 10.56
N HIS A 114 -7.36 -16.88 11.27
CA HIS A 114 -8.70 -16.68 10.73
C HIS A 114 -8.98 -15.21 10.41
N LYS A 115 -8.61 -14.30 11.32
CA LYS A 115 -8.76 -12.86 11.11
C LYS A 115 -7.91 -12.35 9.94
N GLU A 116 -6.65 -12.78 9.87
CA GLU A 116 -5.76 -12.41 8.75
C GLU A 116 -6.32 -12.89 7.41
N LYS A 117 -6.83 -14.11 7.34
CA LYS A 117 -7.51 -14.63 6.16
C LYS A 117 -8.71 -13.78 5.74
N GLU A 118 -9.55 -13.36 6.70
CA GLU A 118 -10.66 -12.46 6.40
C GLU A 118 -10.19 -11.11 5.85
N ASP A 119 -9.16 -10.53 6.43
CA ASP A 119 -8.63 -9.23 6.02
C ASP A 119 -8.02 -9.30 4.62
N ILE A 120 -7.26 -10.35 4.30
CA ILE A 120 -6.74 -10.61 2.95
C ILE A 120 -7.91 -10.80 1.97
N TRP A 121 -8.95 -11.53 2.36
CA TRP A 121 -10.13 -11.74 1.52
C TRP A 121 -10.85 -10.42 1.21
N ARG A 122 -11.05 -9.55 2.22
CA ARG A 122 -11.63 -8.21 2.05
C ARG A 122 -10.80 -7.35 1.10
N GLN A 123 -9.47 -7.37 1.25
CA GLN A 123 -8.55 -6.64 0.37
C GLN A 123 -8.63 -7.14 -1.07
N SER A 124 -8.63 -8.46 -1.27
CA SER A 124 -8.77 -9.08 -2.59
C SER A 124 -10.08 -8.66 -3.28
N GLN A 125 -11.19 -8.65 -2.53
CA GLN A 125 -12.48 -8.21 -3.04
C GLN A 125 -12.46 -6.73 -3.46
N LEU A 126 -11.78 -5.86 -2.70
CA LEU A 126 -11.63 -4.45 -3.05
C LEU A 126 -10.82 -4.29 -4.35
N VAL A 127 -9.69 -4.99 -4.46
CA VAL A 127 -8.84 -4.96 -5.67
C VAL A 127 -9.63 -5.45 -6.89
N GLN A 128 -10.41 -6.52 -6.75
CA GLN A 128 -11.26 -7.04 -7.81
C GLN A 128 -12.28 -6.00 -8.31
N LYS A 129 -12.95 -5.30 -7.39
CA LYS A 129 -13.90 -4.22 -7.73
C LYS A 129 -13.19 -3.07 -8.46
N THR A 130 -12.01 -2.67 -7.98
CA THR A 130 -11.20 -1.61 -8.62
C THR A 130 -10.76 -2.02 -10.03
N LEU A 131 -10.32 -3.26 -10.20
CA LEU A 131 -9.94 -3.80 -11.50
C LEU A 131 -11.11 -3.81 -12.49
N GLN A 132 -12.30 -4.18 -12.04
CA GLN A 132 -13.51 -4.13 -12.87
C GLN A 132 -13.84 -2.70 -13.32
N ARG A 133 -13.70 -1.71 -12.43
CA ARG A 133 -13.86 -0.29 -12.77
C ARG A 133 -12.85 0.16 -13.81
N HIS A 134 -11.56 -0.16 -13.63
CA HIS A 134 -10.52 0.18 -14.61
C HIS A 134 -10.76 -0.49 -15.96
N LYS A 135 -11.14 -1.76 -15.98
CA LYS A 135 -11.51 -2.48 -17.22
C LYS A 135 -12.64 -1.78 -17.97
N PHE A 136 -13.65 -1.30 -17.25
CA PHE A 136 -14.76 -0.57 -17.84
C PHE A 136 -14.33 0.79 -18.41
N ILE A 137 -13.52 1.55 -17.67
CA ILE A 137 -12.99 2.84 -18.12
C ILE A 137 -12.12 2.66 -19.37
N LEU A 138 -11.21 1.68 -19.36
CA LEU A 138 -10.37 1.35 -20.51
C LEU A 138 -11.23 1.00 -21.72
N LYS A 139 -12.27 0.17 -21.56
CA LYS A 139 -13.20 -0.16 -22.65
C LYS A 139 -13.86 1.10 -23.24
N LYS A 140 -14.29 2.04 -22.40
CA LYS A 140 -14.83 3.33 -22.87
C LYS A 140 -13.78 4.16 -23.62
N ALA A 141 -12.57 4.27 -23.10
CA ALA A 141 -11.49 5.01 -23.74
C ALA A 141 -11.12 4.40 -25.10
N PHE A 142 -11.01 3.07 -25.20
CA PHE A 142 -10.75 2.37 -26.45
C PHE A 142 -11.82 2.64 -27.51
N ASN A 143 -13.09 2.73 -27.11
CA ASN A 143 -14.18 3.07 -28.02
C ASN A 143 -14.11 4.51 -28.55
N LEU A 144 -13.44 5.43 -27.85
CA LEU A 144 -13.28 6.83 -28.29
C LEU A 144 -12.13 7.02 -29.27
N ILE A 145 -11.12 6.14 -29.27
CA ILE A 145 -9.94 6.25 -30.15
C ILE A 145 -10.32 6.32 -31.64
N PRO A 146 -11.23 5.47 -32.17
CA PRO A 146 -11.64 5.55 -33.58
C PRO A 146 -12.30 6.88 -33.93
N PHE A 147 -13.06 7.47 -33.00
CA PHE A 147 -13.72 8.75 -33.20
C PHE A 147 -12.69 9.88 -33.34
N ILE A 148 -11.75 9.98 -32.39
CA ILE A 148 -10.67 10.98 -32.44
C ILE A 148 -9.84 10.81 -33.71
N ARG A 149 -9.54 9.57 -34.10
CA ARG A 149 -8.83 9.27 -35.35
C ARG A 149 -9.61 9.73 -36.58
N GLY A 150 -10.93 9.54 -36.58
CA GLY A 150 -11.82 10.01 -37.64
C GLY A 150 -11.79 11.52 -37.79
N GLU A 151 -11.93 12.26 -36.69
CA GLU A 151 -11.87 13.73 -36.69
C GLU A 151 -10.50 14.25 -37.15
N LEU A 152 -9.41 13.64 -36.68
CA LEU A 152 -8.06 14.01 -37.11
C LEU A 152 -7.87 13.81 -38.62
N ASN A 153 -8.42 12.72 -39.17
CA ASN A 153 -8.38 12.47 -40.61
C ASN A 153 -9.20 13.51 -41.39
N LYS A 154 -10.38 13.90 -40.91
CA LYS A 154 -11.17 14.97 -41.54
C LYS A 154 -10.40 16.28 -41.60
N PHE A 155 -9.85 16.72 -40.47
CA PHE A 155 -9.03 17.94 -40.40
C PHE A 155 -7.82 17.89 -41.32
N LYS A 156 -7.16 16.73 -41.41
CA LYS A 156 -6.07 16.51 -42.37
C LYS A 156 -6.54 16.69 -43.81
N GLU A 157 -7.66 16.10 -44.20
CA GLU A 157 -8.20 16.24 -45.56
C GLU A 157 -8.61 17.69 -45.88
N GLU A 158 -9.20 18.41 -44.92
CA GLU A 158 -9.52 19.83 -45.06
C GLU A 158 -8.27 20.68 -45.29
N ILE A 159 -7.21 20.49 -44.50
CA ILE A 159 -5.92 21.18 -44.70
C ILE A 159 -5.34 20.87 -46.09
N LEU A 160 -5.36 19.60 -46.51
CA LEU A 160 -4.89 19.21 -47.83
C LEU A 160 -5.73 19.87 -48.94
N GLY A 161 -7.03 20.02 -48.73
CA GLY A 161 -7.92 20.80 -49.59
C GLY A 161 -7.48 22.25 -49.72
N PHE A 162 -7.34 22.96 -48.59
CA PHE A 162 -6.90 24.36 -48.58
C PHE A 162 -5.52 24.56 -49.22
N LEU A 163 -4.58 23.64 -49.00
CA LEU A 163 -3.27 23.70 -49.64
C LEU A 163 -3.37 23.58 -51.17
N LYS A 164 -4.24 22.70 -51.69
CA LYS A 164 -4.48 22.58 -53.13
C LYS A 164 -5.10 23.85 -53.71
N GLU A 165 -6.11 24.40 -53.05
CA GLU A 165 -6.75 25.66 -53.45
C GLU A 165 -5.74 26.82 -53.47
N TRP A 166 -4.91 26.93 -52.43
CA TRP A 166 -3.85 27.93 -52.36
C TRP A 166 -2.83 27.80 -53.50
N ILE A 167 -2.40 26.58 -53.81
CA ILE A 167 -1.49 26.32 -54.94
C ILE A 167 -2.12 26.76 -56.26
N SER A 168 -3.41 26.45 -56.48
CA SER A 168 -4.15 26.87 -57.67
C SER A 168 -4.23 28.39 -57.76
N LEU A 169 -4.69 29.05 -56.70
CA LEU A 169 -4.83 30.50 -56.64
C LEU A 169 -3.50 31.23 -56.89
N LYS A 170 -2.42 30.73 -56.29
CA LYS A 170 -1.07 31.26 -56.53
C LYS A 170 -0.69 31.14 -58.01
N GLY A 171 -1.01 30.03 -58.65
CA GLY A 171 -0.83 29.83 -60.09
C GLY A 171 -1.61 30.82 -60.93
N ASP A 172 -2.89 31.02 -60.61
CA ASP A 172 -3.78 31.95 -61.32
C ASP A 172 -3.31 33.40 -61.19
N ILE A 173 -2.96 33.83 -59.98
CA ILE A 173 -2.39 35.17 -59.73
C ILE A 173 -1.12 35.37 -60.55
N PHE A 174 -0.25 34.37 -60.62
CA PHE A 174 0.99 34.47 -61.40
C PHE A 174 0.72 34.62 -62.90
N LEU A 175 -0.26 33.88 -63.43
CA LEU A 175 -0.68 34.02 -64.83
C LEU A 175 -1.31 35.38 -65.11
N GLN A 176 -2.16 35.88 -64.22
CA GLN A 176 -2.74 37.22 -64.33
C GLN A 176 -1.66 38.29 -64.29
N LEU A 177 -0.70 38.20 -63.36
CA LEU A 177 0.40 39.15 -63.24
C LEU A 177 1.28 39.16 -64.51
N LYS A 178 1.57 37.98 -65.07
CA LYS A 178 2.27 37.87 -66.36
C LYS A 178 1.49 38.54 -67.50
N THR A 179 0.17 38.39 -67.51
CA THR A 179 -0.71 38.98 -68.52
C THR A 179 -0.76 40.50 -68.39
N ILE A 180 -0.99 41.03 -67.18
CA ILE A 180 -0.99 42.46 -66.88
C ILE A 180 0.37 43.06 -67.27
N ASN A 181 1.48 42.42 -66.91
CA ASN A 181 2.80 42.90 -67.26
C ASN A 181 3.00 42.96 -68.79
N LYS A 182 2.54 41.94 -69.52
CA LYS A 182 2.61 41.93 -71.00
C LYS A 182 1.78 43.07 -71.61
N VAL A 183 0.55 43.27 -71.12
CA VAL A 183 -0.35 44.34 -71.58
C VAL A 183 0.25 45.71 -71.26
N GLY A 184 0.70 45.93 -70.03
CA GLY A 184 1.35 47.17 -69.61
C GLY A 184 2.60 47.49 -70.44
N LEU A 185 3.45 46.50 -70.73
CA LEU A 185 4.60 46.69 -71.62
C LEU A 185 4.18 47.12 -73.04
N SER A 186 3.12 46.51 -73.59
CA SER A 186 2.62 46.88 -74.91
C SER A 186 2.00 48.30 -74.93
N GLU A 187 1.30 48.68 -73.87
CA GLU A 187 0.71 50.02 -73.72
C GLU A 187 1.80 51.09 -73.55
N VAL A 188 2.80 50.86 -72.70
CA VAL A 188 3.96 51.74 -72.54
C VAL A 188 4.69 51.92 -73.87
N SER A 189 4.87 50.84 -74.64
CA SER A 189 5.47 50.92 -75.97
C SER A 189 4.64 51.78 -76.93
N SER A 190 3.31 51.63 -76.92
CA SER A 190 2.39 52.42 -77.76
C SER A 190 2.37 53.90 -77.38
N LEU A 191 2.33 54.19 -76.08
CA LEU A 191 2.37 55.56 -75.55
C LEU A 191 3.71 56.23 -75.88
N ASN A 192 4.82 55.52 -75.75
CA ASN A 192 6.14 56.02 -76.14
C ASN A 192 6.19 56.36 -77.64
N GLN A 193 5.63 55.49 -78.49
CA GLN A 193 5.56 55.77 -79.93
C GLN A 193 4.74 57.03 -80.22
N THR A 194 3.56 57.14 -79.59
CA THR A 194 2.68 58.31 -79.73
C THR A 194 3.35 59.59 -79.22
N LEU A 195 4.09 59.51 -78.11
CA LEU A 195 4.85 60.62 -77.56
C LEU A 195 5.92 61.10 -78.54
N VAL A 196 6.68 60.18 -79.14
CA VAL A 196 7.68 60.50 -80.17
C VAL A 196 7.04 61.20 -81.37
N ASP A 197 5.89 60.73 -81.82
CA ASP A 197 5.18 61.34 -82.96
C ASP A 197 4.61 62.73 -82.62
N CYS A 198 4.07 62.91 -81.42
CA CYS A 198 3.66 64.23 -80.91
C CYS A 198 4.85 65.19 -80.77
N GLN A 199 5.99 64.71 -80.26
CA GLN A 199 7.22 65.51 -80.17
C GLN A 199 7.69 65.97 -81.55
N ARG A 200 7.68 65.07 -82.55
CA ARG A 200 8.01 65.42 -83.95
C ARG A 200 7.08 66.50 -84.50
N LYS A 201 5.76 66.35 -84.33
CA LYS A 201 4.78 67.36 -84.74
C LYS A 201 4.99 68.69 -84.04
N ASN A 202 5.28 68.67 -82.75
CA ASN A 202 5.55 69.88 -81.97
C ASN A 202 6.77 70.63 -82.52
N ILE A 203 7.86 69.93 -82.87
CA ILE A 203 9.04 70.55 -83.50
C ILE A 203 8.69 71.20 -84.85
N ILE A 204 7.86 70.56 -85.67
CA ILE A 204 7.42 71.13 -86.96
C ILE A 204 6.59 72.39 -86.73
N LEU A 205 5.60 72.32 -85.82
CA LEU A 205 4.76 73.46 -85.48
C LEU A 205 5.57 74.60 -84.88
N GLN A 206 6.57 74.32 -84.04
CA GLN A 206 7.50 75.33 -83.53
C GLN A 206 8.24 76.05 -84.65
N LYS A 207 8.77 75.31 -85.64
CA LYS A 207 9.42 75.90 -86.82
C LYS A 207 8.45 76.74 -87.66
N GLU A 208 7.22 76.27 -87.82
CA GLU A 208 6.19 76.99 -88.57
C GLU A 208 5.75 78.28 -87.86
N VAL A 209 5.55 78.24 -86.55
CA VAL A 209 5.27 79.41 -85.71
C VAL A 209 6.43 80.41 -85.80
N GLU A 210 7.68 79.95 -85.73
CA GLU A 210 8.86 80.81 -85.87
C GLU A 210 8.91 81.49 -87.25
N HIS A 211 8.63 80.74 -88.32
CA HIS A 211 8.54 81.30 -89.67
C HIS A 211 7.37 82.28 -89.85
N LEU A 212 6.18 81.97 -89.31
CA LEU A 212 5.03 82.88 -89.33
C LEU A 212 5.31 84.16 -88.51
N ARG A 213 6.03 84.04 -87.40
CA ARG A 213 6.47 85.19 -86.60
C ARG A 213 7.40 86.09 -87.41
N LEU A 214 8.39 85.55 -88.10
CA LEU A 214 9.26 86.30 -89.01
C LEU A 214 8.47 87.02 -90.12
N LYS A 215 7.50 86.34 -90.74
CA LYS A 215 6.62 86.96 -91.74
C LYS A 215 5.75 88.08 -91.17
N SER A 216 5.18 87.87 -89.99
CA SER A 216 4.39 88.88 -89.28
C SER A 216 5.23 90.10 -88.95
N ASP A 217 6.46 89.91 -88.48
CA ASP A 217 7.40 91.00 -88.17
C ASP A 217 7.78 91.78 -89.44
N ALA A 218 7.99 91.09 -90.57
CA ALA A 218 8.22 91.73 -91.87
C ALA A 218 7.00 92.54 -92.35
N ALA A 219 5.80 91.96 -92.28
CA ALA A 219 4.56 92.65 -92.64
C ALA A 219 4.29 93.86 -91.74
N ALA A 220 4.60 93.78 -90.44
CA ALA A 220 4.52 94.91 -89.53
C ALA A 220 5.53 96.02 -89.88
N LEU A 221 6.72 95.66 -90.38
CA LEU A 221 7.71 96.61 -90.89
C LEU A 221 7.21 97.32 -92.16
N GLU A 222 6.65 96.55 -93.10
CA GLU A 222 6.02 97.08 -94.32
C GLU A 222 4.83 97.99 -94.00
N ALA A 223 3.98 97.61 -93.04
CA ALA A 223 2.87 98.44 -92.58
C ALA A 223 3.35 99.77 -91.99
N LYS A 224 4.45 99.75 -91.21
CA LYS A 224 5.08 100.99 -90.71
C LYS A 224 5.64 101.85 -91.85
N GLN A 225 6.23 101.25 -92.88
CA GLN A 225 6.71 101.96 -94.07
C GLN A 225 5.55 102.58 -94.88
N LEU A 226 4.45 101.86 -95.06
CA LEU A 226 3.24 102.35 -95.72
C LEU A 226 2.61 103.50 -94.93
N GLN A 227 2.52 103.39 -93.61
CA GLN A 227 2.01 104.47 -92.77
C GLN A 227 2.89 105.73 -92.83
N ALA A 228 4.21 105.57 -92.88
CA ALA A 228 5.15 106.68 -93.11
C ALA A 228 4.98 107.30 -94.51
N SER A 229 4.68 106.49 -95.53
CA SER A 229 4.40 106.95 -96.89
C SER A 229 3.08 107.73 -96.98
N LEU A 230 2.04 107.27 -96.28
CA LEU A 230 0.72 107.88 -96.22
C LEU A 230 0.74 109.22 -95.48
N LEU A 231 1.55 109.34 -94.43
CA LEU A 231 1.86 110.63 -93.80
C LEU A 231 2.53 111.60 -94.78
N ARG A 232 3.50 111.11 -95.56
CA ARG A 232 4.22 111.90 -96.58
C ARG A 232 3.29 112.33 -97.73
N GLU A 233 2.33 111.49 -98.10
CA GLU A 233 1.33 111.78 -99.11
C GLU A 233 0.31 112.82 -98.61
N ASN A 234 -0.13 112.73 -97.35
CA ASN A 234 -0.95 113.76 -96.71
C ASN A 234 -0.22 115.12 -96.61
N GLU A 235 1.08 115.14 -96.34
CA GLU A 235 1.89 116.37 -96.38
C GLU A 235 1.94 116.98 -97.80
N LEU A 236 2.05 116.16 -98.84
CA LEU A 236 2.02 116.60 -100.23
C LEU A 236 0.62 117.08 -100.65
N GLN A 237 -0.45 116.43 -100.20
CA GLN A 237 -1.83 116.84 -100.43
C GLN A 237 -2.14 118.20 -99.78
N ASN A 238 -1.64 118.45 -98.56
CA ASN A 238 -1.73 119.76 -97.91
C ASN A 238 -0.97 120.84 -98.69
N LYS A 239 0.21 120.53 -99.25
CA LYS A 239 0.96 121.45 -100.13
C LYS A 239 0.21 121.76 -101.44
N CYS A 240 -0.49 120.79 -102.03
CA CYS A 240 -1.35 121.03 -103.21
C CYS A 240 -2.55 121.93 -102.89
N ASN A 241 -3.18 121.77 -101.72
CA ASN A 241 -4.30 122.62 -101.29
C ASN A 241 -3.87 124.07 -100.99
N GLU A 242 -2.63 124.30 -100.51
CA GLU A 242 -2.09 125.66 -100.35
C GLU A 242 -1.80 126.37 -101.68
N LEU A 243 -1.36 125.62 -102.70
CA LEU A 243 -1.11 126.17 -104.04
C LEU A 243 -2.40 126.53 -104.78
N GLN A 244 -3.52 125.86 -104.48
CA GLN A 244 -4.83 126.13 -105.09
C GLN A 244 -5.49 127.42 -104.55
N LYS A 245 -5.12 127.90 -103.35
CA LYS A 245 -5.64 129.17 -102.77
C LYS A 245 -4.95 130.44 -103.29
N LYS A 246 -3.87 130.35 -104.06
CA LYS A 246 -3.09 131.53 -104.51
C LYS A 246 -3.37 132.03 -105.92
N THR A 247 -4.26 131.40 -106.71
CA THR A 247 -4.30 131.65 -108.16
C THR A 247 -5.61 132.20 -108.75
N GLN A 248 -6.69 132.42 -107.99
CA GLN A 248 -7.88 133.10 -108.53
C GLN A 248 -8.46 134.13 -107.54
N GLY A 249 -7.72 135.23 -107.42
CA GLY A 249 -8.15 136.54 -106.93
C GLY A 249 -7.57 137.62 -107.85
N ARG A 250 -7.94 137.54 -109.15
CA ARG A 250 -7.80 138.55 -110.21
C ARG A 250 -8.65 138.13 -111.42
N MET A 251 -9.96 138.13 -111.21
CA MET A 251 -10.97 138.82 -112.03
C MET A 251 -12.26 138.83 -111.24
#